data_AF-A0A7W1Z4U0-F1
#
_entry.id   AF-A0A7W1Z4U0-F1
#
_cell.length_a   1.000
_cell.length_b   1.000
_cell.length_c   1.000
_cell.angle_alpha   90.00
_cell.angle_beta   90.00
_cell.angle_gamma   90.00
#
_symmetry.space_group_name_H-M   'P 1'
#
loop_
_entity.id
_entity.type
_entity.pdbx_description
1 polymer ?
#
loop_
_entity_poly.entity_id
_entity_poly.type
_entity_poly.pdbx_seq_one_letter_code
_entity_poly.pdbx_strand_id
1 'polypeptide(L)'
;MPDIEMLKATTKFPIDYVIPRSGTPLLVDAVAVVKGTRHPERARQFVEFVGSTEGLLPATREFFRLPARTDFPEDSLPEGLRRARREIIPEPMDWKLLQERTPAWMRHWDEHVRGRG
;
A
#
# COMPACT_ATOMS: atom_id res chain seq x y z
N MET A 1 -6.98 0.45 -5.16
CA MET A 1 -6.84 1.77 -5.80
C MET A 1 -5.64 1.84 -6.72
N PRO A 2 -4.36 1.65 -6.28
CA PRO A 2 -3.20 1.57 -7.19
C PRO A 2 -3.41 0.62 -8.38
N ASP A 3 -3.91 -0.59 -8.09
CA ASP A 3 -4.19 -1.58 -9.14
C ASP A 3 -5.29 -1.13 -10.10
N ILE A 4 -6.25 -0.32 -9.64
CA ILE A 4 -7.29 0.24 -10.51
C ILE A 4 -6.71 1.32 -11.42
N GLU A 5 -5.81 2.17 -10.92
CA GLU A 5 -5.08 3.14 -11.74
C GLU A 5 -4.20 2.45 -12.79
N MET A 6 -3.52 1.36 -12.42
CA MET A 6 -2.78 0.52 -13.35
C MET A 6 -3.71 -0.09 -14.41
N LEU A 7 -4.86 -0.64 -14.03
CA LEU A 7 -5.84 -1.20 -14.96
C LEU A 7 -6.40 -0.13 -15.91
N LYS A 8 -6.68 1.08 -15.43
CA LYS A 8 -7.12 2.22 -16.25
C LYS A 8 -6.03 2.66 -17.25
N ALA A 9 -4.76 2.60 -16.85
CA ALA A 9 -3.63 2.97 -17.71
C ALA A 9 -3.27 1.90 -18.76
N THR A 10 -3.53 0.62 -18.48
CA THR A 10 -3.07 -0.51 -19.31
C THR A 10 -4.19 -1.21 -20.07
N THR A 11 -5.45 -0.95 -19.73
CA THR A 11 -6.61 -1.64 -20.32
C THR A 11 -7.73 -0.66 -20.65
N LYS A 12 -8.77 -1.15 -21.36
CA LYS A 12 -10.02 -0.41 -21.60
C LYS A 12 -11.16 -0.85 -20.67
N PHE A 13 -10.83 -1.53 -19.58
CA PHE A 13 -11.84 -2.07 -18.68
C PHE A 13 -12.56 -0.92 -17.96
N PRO A 14 -13.91 -0.84 -18.02
CA PRO A 14 -14.66 0.29 -17.46
C PRO A 14 -14.80 0.14 -15.94
N ILE A 15 -13.72 0.40 -15.21
CA ILE A 15 -13.66 0.29 -13.76
C ILE A 15 -13.20 1.60 -13.14
N ASP A 16 -13.72 1.88 -11.94
CA ASP A 16 -13.26 2.99 -11.13
C ASP A 16 -13.36 2.65 -9.63
N TYR A 17 -12.94 3.57 -8.78
CA TYR A 17 -13.07 3.48 -7.32
C TYR A 17 -13.64 4.76 -6.73
N VAL A 18 -14.06 4.68 -5.46
CA VAL A 18 -14.51 5.82 -4.67
C VAL A 18 -13.62 5.92 -3.43
N ILE A 19 -13.21 7.14 -3.09
CA ILE A 19 -12.53 7.44 -1.83
C ILE A 19 -13.60 7.78 -0.79
N PRO A 20 -13.76 6.97 0.28
CA PRO A 20 -14.79 7.22 1.29
C PRO A 20 -14.51 8.50 2.07
N ARG A 21 -15.56 9.30 2.31
CA ARG A 21 -15.47 10.52 3.14
C ARG A 21 -15.09 10.24 4.60
N SER A 22 -15.38 9.04 5.10
CA SER A 22 -15.05 8.60 6.47
C SER A 22 -13.57 8.28 6.67
N GLY A 23 -12.79 8.18 5.59
CA GLY A 23 -11.41 7.71 5.60
C GLY A 23 -11.23 6.40 4.85
N THR A 24 -9.97 6.14 4.47
CA THR A 24 -9.50 4.96 3.74
C THR A 24 -8.47 4.24 4.61
N PRO A 25 -8.65 2.93 4.89
CA PRO A 25 -7.60 2.11 5.46
C PRO A 25 -6.38 2.10 4.53
N LEU A 26 -5.22 2.54 5.03
CA LEU A 26 -3.97 2.53 4.27
C LEU A 26 -3.13 1.32 4.65
N LEU A 27 -2.82 0.50 3.65
CA LEU A 27 -1.87 -0.59 3.78
C LEU A 27 -0.47 -0.05 3.47
N VAL A 28 0.45 -0.26 4.42
CA VAL A 28 1.87 0.10 4.25
C VAL A 28 2.67 -1.19 4.04
N ASP A 29 3.15 -1.38 2.82
CA ASP A 29 4.05 -2.48 2.49
C ASP A 29 5.43 -2.20 3.09
N ALA A 30 5.89 -3.06 4.00
CA ALA A 30 7.16 -2.90 4.71
C ALA A 30 8.18 -3.97 4.30
N VAL A 31 9.47 -3.58 4.29
CA VAL A 31 10.60 -4.48 4.11
C VAL A 31 11.50 -4.43 5.35
N ALA A 32 11.99 -5.59 5.80
CA ALA A 32 12.80 -5.70 7.00
C ALA A 32 13.88 -6.78 6.87
N VAL A 33 14.96 -6.63 7.65
CA VAL A 33 16.03 -7.63 7.75
C VAL A 33 15.66 -8.70 8.78
N VAL A 34 15.67 -9.96 8.37
CA VAL A 34 15.41 -11.10 9.26
C VAL A 34 16.57 -11.30 10.24
N LYS A 35 16.26 -11.45 11.53
CA LYS A 35 17.24 -11.72 12.59
C LYS A 35 18.00 -13.02 12.32
N GLY A 36 19.33 -12.98 12.43
CA GLY A 36 20.19 -14.17 12.22
C GLY A 36 20.47 -14.51 10.76
N THR A 37 20.18 -13.62 9.81
CA THR A 37 20.56 -13.80 8.40
C THR A 37 22.07 -14.04 8.24
N ARG A 38 22.44 -14.89 7.27
CA ARG A 38 23.84 -15.17 6.90
C ARG A 38 24.50 -14.02 6.15
N HIS A 39 23.72 -13.02 5.72
CA HIS A 39 24.19 -11.88 4.91
C HIS A 39 23.63 -10.54 5.43
N PRO A 40 23.97 -10.12 6.67
CA PRO A 40 23.35 -8.96 7.29
C PRO A 40 23.67 -7.64 6.59
N GLU A 41 24.87 -7.48 6.03
CA GLU A 41 25.28 -6.27 5.32
C GLU A 41 24.52 -6.13 4.01
N ARG A 42 24.45 -7.21 3.21
CA ARG A 42 23.70 -7.21 1.94
C ARG A 42 22.20 -7.03 2.15
N ALA A 43 21.64 -7.62 3.21
CA ALA A 43 20.23 -7.45 3.54
C ALA A 43 19.90 -5.99 3.88
N ARG A 44 20.78 -5.29 4.61
CA ARG A 44 20.62 -3.85 4.88
C ARG A 44 20.71 -3.02 3.60
N GLN A 45 21.71 -3.29 2.76
CA GLN A 45 21.85 -2.61 1.47
C GLN A 45 20.61 -2.78 0.58
N PHE A 46 19.98 -3.96 0.60
CA PHE A 46 18.75 -4.19 -0.13
C PHE A 46 17.57 -3.35 0.42
N VAL A 47 17.42 -3.25 1.74
CA VAL A 47 16.40 -2.39 2.35
C VAL A 47 16.60 -0.93 1.95
N GLU A 48 17.84 -0.43 1.99
CA GLU A 48 18.17 0.93 1.53
C GLU A 48 17.85 1.14 0.04
N PHE A 49 18.19 0.16 -0.80
CA PHE A 49 17.87 0.20 -2.23
C PHE A 49 16.35 0.28 -2.48
N VAL A 50 15.56 -0.57 -1.83
CA VAL A 50 14.10 -0.59 -2.00
C VAL A 50 13.47 0.76 -1.62
N GLY A 51 13.99 1.44 -0.59
CA GLY A 51 13.54 2.77 -0.17
C GLY A 51 14.20 3.95 -0.91
N SER A 52 15.14 3.70 -1.81
CA SER A 52 15.82 4.73 -2.58
C SER A 52 14.94 5.25 -3.72
N THR A 53 15.26 6.44 -4.25
CA THR A 53 14.60 6.96 -5.45
C THR A 53 14.77 6.00 -6.63
N GLU A 54 15.94 5.37 -6.77
CA GLU A 54 16.23 4.39 -7.81
C GLU A 54 15.29 3.18 -7.73
N GLY A 55 15.09 2.61 -6.54
CA GLY A 55 14.19 1.48 -6.33
C GLY A 55 12.71 1.85 -6.45
N LEU A 56 12.33 3.06 -6.03
CA LEU A 56 10.95 3.52 -6.01
C LEU A 56 10.43 4.00 -7.38
N LEU A 57 11.32 4.46 -8.27
CA LEU A 57 10.95 4.89 -9.62
C LEU A 57 10.22 3.80 -10.44
N PRO A 58 10.77 2.57 -10.62
CA PRO A 58 10.07 1.52 -11.33
C PRO A 58 8.82 1.06 -10.56
N ALA A 59 8.88 0.96 -9.22
CA ALA A 59 7.71 0.61 -8.40
C ALA A 59 6.53 1.57 -8.62
N THR A 60 6.81 2.86 -8.78
CA THR A 60 5.81 3.88 -9.04
C THR A 60 5.32 3.85 -10.48
N ARG A 61 6.22 3.79 -11.46
CA ARG A 61 5.88 3.98 -12.88
C ARG A 61 5.27 2.74 -13.52
N GLU A 62 5.74 1.56 -13.14
CA GLU A 62 5.33 0.29 -13.74
C GLU A 62 4.22 -0.37 -12.91
N PHE A 63 4.30 -0.25 -11.58
CA PHE A 63 3.40 -0.94 -10.65
C PHE A 63 2.49 0.00 -9.85
N PHE A 64 2.48 1.29 -10.18
CA PHE A 64 1.59 2.29 -9.58
C PHE A 64 1.66 2.35 -8.05
N ARG A 65 2.78 1.96 -7.44
CA ARG A 65 2.95 1.97 -5.98
C ARG A 65 3.16 3.40 -5.49
N LEU A 66 2.42 3.80 -4.46
CA LEU A 66 2.62 5.09 -3.80
C LEU A 66 3.87 5.03 -2.89
N PRO A 67 4.86 5.90 -3.11
CA PRO A 67 6.01 5.99 -2.20
C PRO A 67 5.58 6.46 -0.81
N ALA A 68 6.04 5.76 0.23
CA ALA A 68 5.86 6.21 1.63
C ALA A 68 6.72 7.44 1.97
N ARG A 69 7.78 7.69 1.19
CA ARG A 69 8.66 8.85 1.35
C ARG A 69 7.95 10.15 0.97
N THR A 70 8.14 11.17 1.79
CA THR A 70 7.56 12.51 1.58
C THR A 70 8.38 13.37 0.63
N ASP A 71 9.64 13.02 0.39
CA ASP A 71 10.57 13.74 -0.48
C ASP A 71 10.67 13.16 -1.89
N PHE A 72 9.85 12.16 -2.24
CA PHE A 72 9.83 11.60 -3.59
C PHE A 72 9.22 12.60 -4.59
N PRO A 73 9.87 12.87 -5.74
CA PRO A 73 9.40 13.86 -6.71
C PRO A 73 7.99 13.56 -7.22
N GLU A 74 7.07 14.49 -7.03
CA GLU A 74 5.66 14.25 -7.33
C GLU A 74 5.36 14.22 -8.85
N ASP A 75 6.18 14.94 -9.62
CA ASP A 75 6.17 14.94 -11.08
C ASP A 75 6.61 13.58 -11.67
N SER A 76 7.29 12.74 -10.88
CA SER A 76 7.67 11.39 -11.28
C SER A 76 6.53 10.37 -11.13
N LEU A 77 5.42 10.74 -10.48
CA LEU A 77 4.23 9.90 -10.35
C LEU A 77 3.34 9.97 -11.62
N PRO A 78 2.77 8.84 -12.08
CA PRO A 78 1.67 8.86 -13.05
C PRO A 78 0.52 9.75 -12.59
N GLU A 79 -0.20 10.40 -13.52
CA GLU A 79 -1.24 11.39 -13.19
C GLU A 79 -2.32 10.83 -12.26
N GLY A 80 -2.85 9.65 -12.56
CA GLY A 80 -3.87 8.99 -11.74
C GLY A 80 -3.39 8.74 -10.32
N LEU A 81 -2.13 8.33 -10.16
CA LEU A 81 -1.51 8.10 -8.87
C LEU A 81 -1.27 9.40 -8.09
N ARG A 82 -0.86 10.47 -8.78
CA ARG A 82 -0.69 11.81 -8.20
C ARG A 82 -2.01 12.37 -7.68
N ARG A 83 -3.08 12.23 -8.46
CA ARG A 83 -4.44 12.61 -8.06
C ARG A 83 -4.88 11.84 -6.83
N ALA A 84 -4.77 10.51 -6.90
CA ALA A 84 -5.12 9.63 -5.80
C ALA A 84 -4.40 10.00 -4.48
N ARG A 85 -3.09 10.28 -4.55
CA ARG A 85 -2.29 10.72 -3.38
C ARG A 85 -2.87 11.97 -2.70
N ARG A 86 -3.42 12.92 -3.47
CA ARG A 86 -3.97 14.18 -2.96
C ARG A 86 -5.38 14.03 -2.40
N GLU A 87 -6.14 13.09 -2.93
CA GLU A 87 -7.55 12.90 -2.58
C GLU A 87 -7.76 11.88 -1.46
N ILE A 88 -6.81 10.93 -1.26
CA ILE A 88 -6.89 9.95 -0.18
C ILE A 88 -7.01 10.66 1.17
N ILE A 89 -8.03 10.27 1.92
CA ILE A 89 -8.19 10.61 3.33
C ILE A 89 -7.75 9.38 4.14
N PRO A 90 -6.61 9.41 4.84
CA PRO A 90 -6.20 8.30 5.70
C PRO A 90 -7.20 8.12 6.84
N GLU A 91 -7.63 6.88 7.08
CA GLU A 91 -8.41 6.56 8.28
C GLU A 91 -7.51 6.58 9.53
N PRO A 92 -7.90 7.26 10.62
CA PRO A 92 -7.16 7.23 11.88
C PRO A 92 -7.29 5.85 12.53
N MET A 93 -6.26 5.02 12.39
CA MET A 93 -6.27 3.65 12.89
C MET A 93 -5.79 3.55 14.34
N ASP A 94 -6.60 2.95 15.22
CA ASP A 94 -6.13 2.48 16.53
C ASP A 94 -5.47 1.10 16.37
N TRP A 95 -4.15 1.14 16.12
CA TRP A 95 -3.35 -0.07 15.89
C TRP A 95 -3.34 -1.02 17.08
N LYS A 96 -3.42 -0.50 18.32
CA LYS A 96 -3.44 -1.32 19.52
C LYS A 96 -4.75 -2.08 19.61
N LEU A 97 -5.88 -1.39 19.44
CA LEU A 97 -7.19 -2.02 19.39
C LEU A 97 -7.26 -3.06 18.27
N LEU A 98 -6.77 -2.73 17.08
CA LEU A 98 -6.75 -3.64 15.93
C LEU A 98 -5.97 -4.92 16.27
N GLN A 99 -4.75 -4.79 16.81
CA GLN A 99 -3.95 -5.96 17.20
C GLN A 99 -4.64 -6.80 18.27
N GLU A 100 -5.20 -6.17 19.30
CA GLU A 100 -5.88 -6.87 20.41
C GLU A 100 -7.16 -7.58 19.96
N ARG A 101 -7.92 -6.99 19.02
CA ARG A 101 -9.25 -7.49 18.63
C ARG A 101 -9.26 -8.32 17.35
N THR A 102 -8.22 -8.25 16.52
CA THR A 102 -8.13 -9.00 15.25
C THR A 102 -8.54 -10.47 15.38
N PRO A 103 -8.05 -11.25 16.37
CA PRO A 103 -8.45 -12.64 16.50
C PRO A 103 -9.95 -12.84 16.72
N ALA A 104 -10.60 -11.97 17.50
CA ALA A 104 -12.03 -12.06 17.76
C ALA A 104 -12.87 -11.64 16.55
N TRP A 105 -12.47 -10.56 15.87
CA TRP A 105 -13.15 -10.08 14.67
C TRP A 105 -13.04 -11.07 13.50
N MET A 106 -11.87 -11.68 13.30
CA MET A 106 -11.69 -12.71 12.26
C MET A 106 -12.57 -13.93 12.50
N ARG A 107 -12.64 -14.43 13.75
CA ARG A 107 -13.57 -15.52 14.10
C ARG A 107 -15.03 -15.16 13.80
N HIS A 108 -15.45 -13.96 14.19
CA HIS A 108 -16.81 -13.52 13.91
C HIS A 108 -17.09 -13.49 12.40
N TRP A 109 -16.18 -12.94 11.60
CA TRP A 109 -16.31 -12.90 10.14
C TRP A 109 -16.39 -14.31 9.53
N ASP A 110 -15.53 -15.23 9.98
CA ASP A 110 -15.54 -16.63 9.52
C ASP A 110 -16.85 -17.34 9.85
N GLU A 111 -17.37 -17.15 11.06
CA GLU A 111 -18.57 -17.83 11.53
C GLU A 111 -19.86 -17.23 10.95
N HIS A 112 -19.91 -15.91 10.71
CA HIS A 112 -21.17 -15.19 10.47
C HIS A 112 -21.27 -14.50 9.10
N VAL A 113 -20.17 -14.26 8.40
CA VAL A 113 -20.17 -13.48 7.15
C VAL A 113 -19.68 -14.31 5.97
N ARG A 114 -18.52 -14.97 6.11
CA ARG A 114 -17.90 -15.74 5.03
C ARG A 114 -18.86 -16.83 4.52
N GLY A 115 -19.08 -16.88 3.20
CA GLY A 115 -19.85 -17.94 2.54
C GLY A 115 -21.37 -17.89 2.77
N ARG A 116 -21.91 -16.78 3.28
CA ARG A 116 -23.36 -16.59 3.51
C ARG A 116 -24.05 -15.68 2.51
N GLY A 117 -23.37 -15.31 1.42
CA GLY A 117 -23.89 -14.50 0.31
C GLY A 117 -24.07 -15.30 -0.96
#